data_AF-A0A2V1JQT5-F1
#
_entry.id   AF-A0A2V1JQT5-F1
#
_cell.length_a   1.000
_cell.length_b   1.000
_cell.length_c   1.000
_cell.angle_alpha   90.00
_cell.angle_beta   90.00
_cell.angle_gamma   90.00
#
_symmetry.space_group_name_H-M   'P 1'
#
loop_
_entity.id
_entity.type
_entity.pdbx_description
1 polymer ?
#
loop_
_entity_poly.entity_id
_entity_poly.type
_entity_poly.pdbx_seq_one_letter_code
_entity_poly.pdbx_strand_id
1 'polypeptide(L)' 'MEEKKKRPQDRWDEKAGMISKTYKVNKKVAEEFQVACKEKGIAMGVQLTNMMKEFIENNK' A
#
# COMPACT_ATOMS: atom_id res chain seq x y z
N MET A 1 -10.67 -16.95 -16.68
CA MET A 1 -10.00 -15.77 -16.10
C MET A 1 -10.85 -14.59 -16.50
N GLU A 2 -11.74 -14.13 -15.63
CA GLU A 2 -12.68 -13.04 -15.97
C GLU A 2 -11.89 -11.81 -16.45
N GLU A 3 -12.21 -11.33 -17.64
CA GLU A 3 -11.71 -10.07 -18.17
C GLU A 3 -12.15 -8.95 -17.24
N LYS A 4 -11.28 -8.58 -16.29
CA LYS A 4 -11.50 -7.41 -15.43
C LYS A 4 -11.51 -6.18 -16.32
N LYS A 5 -12.70 -5.64 -16.55
CA LYS A 5 -12.96 -4.40 -17.27
C LYS A 5 -12.08 -3.30 -16.66
N LYS A 6 -11.03 -2.86 -17.38
CA LYS A 6 -10.09 -1.81 -16.92
C LYS A 6 -10.86 -0.53 -16.58
N ARG A 7 -10.90 -0.18 -15.29
CA ARG A 7 -11.54 1.05 -14.82
C ARG A 7 -10.60 2.22 -15.07
N PRO A 8 -11.12 3.46 -15.13
CA PRO A 8 -10.28 4.66 -15.24
C PRO A 8 -9.23 4.76 -14.12
N GLN A 9 -9.55 4.28 -12.91
CA GLN A 9 -8.62 4.21 -11.78
C GLN A 9 -7.42 3.31 -12.06
N ASP A 10 -7.65 2.13 -12.66
CA ASP A 10 -6.58 1.19 -12.97
C ASP A 10 -5.58 1.79 -13.99
N ARG A 11 -6.03 2.68 -14.89
CA ARG A 11 -5.14 3.43 -15.81
C ARG A 11 -4.28 4.47 -15.10
N TRP A 12 -4.81 5.09 -14.05
CA TRP A 12 -4.08 6.09 -13.28
C TRP A 12 -3.05 5.42 -12.36
N ASP A 13 -3.44 4.34 -11.70
CA ASP A 13 -2.58 3.52 -10.86
C ASP A 13 -1.42 2.93 -11.66
N GLU A 14 -1.68 2.41 -12.87
CA GLU A 14 -0.65 1.90 -13.79
C GLU A 14 0.35 2.99 -14.19
N LYS A 15 -0.13 4.21 -14.47
CA LYS A 15 0.72 5.37 -14.77
C LYS A 15 1.54 5.82 -13.55
N ALA A 16 1.01 5.65 -12.34
CA ALA A 16 1.68 5.97 -11.09
C ALA A 16 2.56 4.81 -10.55
N GLY A 17 2.62 3.68 -11.26
CA GLY A 17 3.37 2.50 -10.82
C GLY A 17 2.78 1.79 -9.59
N MET A 18 1.52 2.04 -9.27
CA MET A 18 0.84 1.46 -8.12
C MET A 18 0.21 0.11 -8.48
N ILE A 19 0.39 -0.87 -7.60
CA ILE A 19 -0.21 -2.20 -7.75
C ILE A 19 -1.00 -2.56 -6.49
N SER A 20 -2.20 -3.10 -6.68
CA SER A 20 -2.99 -3.64 -5.58
C SER A 20 -2.58 -5.09 -5.30
N LYS A 21 -1.80 -5.31 -4.24
CA LYS A 21 -1.51 -6.65 -3.72
C LYS A 21 -2.25 -6.86 -2.40
N THR A 22 -3.00 -7.95 -2.31
CA THR A 22 -3.70 -8.34 -1.08
C THR A 22 -2.88 -9.38 -0.33
N TYR A 23 -2.55 -9.11 0.93
CA TYR A 23 -1.87 -10.03 1.83
C TYR A 23 -2.59 -10.05 3.19
N LYS A 24 -2.45 -11.15 3.92
CA LYS A 24 -3.03 -11.27 5.26
C LYS A 24 -2.10 -10.57 6.25
N VAL A 25 -2.66 -9.68 7.07
CA VAL A 25 -1.97 -9.00 8.18
C VAL A 25 -2.73 -9.21 9.47
N ASN A 26 -2.05 -9.03 10.59
CA ASN A 26 -2.72 -9.02 11.89
C ASN A 26 -3.66 -7.82 11.98
N LYS A 27 -4.93 -8.08 12.31
CA LYS A 27 -5.98 -7.06 12.37
C LYS A 27 -5.64 -5.93 13.34
N LYS A 28 -5.21 -6.25 14.56
CA LYS A 28 -4.90 -5.26 15.61
C LYS A 28 -3.77 -4.34 15.16
N VAL A 29 -2.72 -4.92 14.59
CA VAL A 29 -1.58 -4.15 14.07
C VAL A 29 -1.99 -3.24 12.92
N ALA A 30 -2.84 -3.72 12.00
CA ALA A 30 -3.31 -2.92 10.87
C ALA A 30 -4.17 -1.72 11.33
N GLU A 31 -5.04 -1.92 12.33
CA GLU A 31 -5.87 -0.86 12.90
C GLU A 31 -5.02 0.17 13.66
N GLU A 32 -4.06 -0.26 14.49
CA GLU A 32 -3.13 0.63 15.18
C GLU A 32 -2.26 1.42 14.18
N PHE A 33 -1.79 0.76 13.13
CA PHE A 33 -1.02 1.41 12.06
C PHE A 33 -1.86 2.47 11.33
N GLN A 34 -3.14 2.21 11.09
CA GLN A 34 -4.06 3.18 10.50
C GLN A 34 -4.21 4.43 11.38
N VAL A 35 -4.41 4.23 12.69
CA VAL A 35 -4.55 5.33 13.65
C VAL A 35 -3.26 6.16 13.69
N ALA A 36 -2.11 5.52 13.80
CA ALA A 36 -0.81 6.22 13.83
C ALA A 36 -0.54 7.02 12.54
N CYS A 37 -0.87 6.46 11.37
CA CYS A 37 -0.76 7.19 10.10
C CYS A 37 -1.69 8.40 10.06
N LYS A 38 -2.93 8.25 10.54
CA LYS A 38 -3.94 9.32 10.59
C LYS A 38 -3.52 10.45 11.54
N GLU A 39 -3.01 10.13 12.73
CA GLU A 39 -2.50 11.11 13.69
C GLU A 39 -1.32 11.91 13.14
N LYS A 40 -0.45 11.25 12.36
CA LYS A 40 0.68 11.91 11.68
C LYS A 40 0.30 12.65 10.39
N GLY A 41 -0.94 12.51 9.92
CA GLY A 41 -1.38 13.10 8.65
C GLY A 41 -0.73 12.45 7.41
N ILE A 42 -0.27 11.20 7.53
CA ILE A 42 0.42 10.48 6.45
C ILE A 42 -0.53 9.45 5.84
N ALA A 43 -0.53 9.34 4.51
CA ALA A 43 -1.27 8.27 3.84
C ALA A 43 -0.66 6.90 4.16
N MET A 44 -1.49 5.94 4.59
CA MET A 44 -1.05 4.59 4.97
C MET A 44 -0.19 3.91 3.90
N GLY A 45 -0.58 4.04 2.61
CA GLY A 45 0.16 3.47 1.49
C GLY A 45 1.55 4.08 1.30
N VAL A 46 1.72 5.37 1.59
CA VAL A 46 3.03 6.05 1.53
C VAL A 46 3.94 5.54 2.66
N GLN A 47 3.43 5.47 3.90
CA GLN A 47 4.20 4.96 5.02
C GLN A 47 4.61 3.49 4.80
N LEU A 48 3.70 2.66 4.28
CA LEU A 48 3.98 1.28 3.94
C LEU A 48 5.07 1.16 2.86
N THR A 49 5.00 1.99 1.82
CA THR A 49 6.02 2.03 0.75
C THR A 49 7.40 2.40 1.30
N ASN A 50 7.46 3.34 2.24
CA ASN A 50 8.71 3.72 2.90
C ASN A 50 9.29 2.55 3.71
N MET A 51 8.45 1.88 4.53
CA MET A 51 8.87 0.69 5.28
C MET A 51 9.38 -0.44 4.36
N MET A 52 8.73 -0.64 3.20
CA MET A 52 9.20 -1.60 2.20
C MET A 52 10.57 -1.23 1.61
N LYS A 53 10.79 0.05 1.30
CA LYS A 53 12.09 0.54 0.79
C LYS A 53 13.20 0.38 1.82
N GLU A 54 12.96 0.81 3.06
CA GLU A 54 13.91 0.66 4.16
C GLU A 54 14.28 -0.81 4.38
N PHE A 55 13.31 -1.72 4.32
CA PHE A 55 13.57 -3.15 4.44
C PHE A 55 14.42 -3.69 3.28
N ILE A 56 14.16 -3.26 2.04
CA ILE A 56 14.96 -3.65 0.87
C ILE A 56 16.39 -3.12 0.97
N GLU A 57 16.57 -1.86 1.40
CA GLU A 57 17.89 -1.23 1.52
C GLU A 57 18.74 -1.88 2.62
N ASN A 58 18.13 -2.22 3.75
CA ASN A 58 18.82 -2.86 4.87
C ASN A 58 19.18 -4.34 4.62
N ASN A 59 18.56 -5.00 3.63
CA ASN A 59 18.76 -6.42 3.32
C ASN A 59 19.29 -6.65 1.90
N LYS A 60 19.96 -5.63 1.34
CA LYS A 60 20.61 -5.67 0.03
C LYS A 60 22.09 -6.05 0.15
#